data_AF-A0A9W8TVW5-F1
#
_entry.id   AF-A0A9W8TVW5-F1
#
_cell.length_a   1.000
_cell.length_b   1.000
_cell.length_c   1.000
_cell.angle_alpha   90.00
_cell.angle_beta   90.00
_cell.angle_gamma   90.00
#
_symmetry.space_group_name_H-M   'P 1'
#
loop_
_entity.id
_entity.type
_entity.pdbx_description
1 polymer ?
#
loop_
_entity_poly.entity_id
_entity_poly.type
_entity_poly.pdbx_seq_one_letter_code
_entity_poly.pdbx_strand_id
1 'polypeptide(L)'
;MYYTYVALNRSNQFAHRETDWTNTPFSKPPSQPPNNLSFSAQVGTVRETSPLAHREHSRTLGTGGLFVISLKRVEARHKQMDLLAKALNLDFTYSDATDAKSSGVYGLKRIERIIDRVRWQRNRLDEEDLKDGLVVAGNHPKPSDNNPNLILDAFPFKWSKDALDNLADPLANELGISGTDYWTMELERSDTGDGLDEAKAWEARHPMPAHWQDETWRKSREAWVNPAFVRNNMEKSQYITPAEVACTDSHMRAIREIIRRKLDSAIIFEDDIDIEFSIERILRHEWPFLPPTWDVLYLGHCWSATEPDQPLINPKATYLRKTRHTLCLHAYAVSLRGAYKLARFLRSPDFAYSRPIDHLIKDLVQMHYLESYTFVPALVLQTKEEESQIRVGQTNSAWKDMSGEWLVDSTRERIAMVRNMTGGV
;
A
#
# COMPACT_ATOMS: atom_id res chain seq x y z
N MET A 1 12.13 28.33 -0.25
CA MET A 1 13.48 28.28 0.35
C MET A 1 14.00 26.86 0.17
N TYR A 2 15.03 26.70 -0.64
CA TYR A 2 15.72 25.42 -0.85
C TYR A 2 16.17 24.86 0.50
N TYR A 3 15.82 23.62 0.83
CA TYR A 3 16.52 22.90 1.90
C TYR A 3 17.86 22.44 1.33
N THR A 4 18.84 23.32 1.39
CA THR A 4 20.24 22.95 1.38
C THR A 4 20.50 22.09 2.61
N TYR A 5 20.81 20.81 2.38
CA TYR A 5 21.41 19.94 3.38
C TYR A 5 22.76 20.57 3.77
N VAL A 6 22.78 21.32 4.87
CA VAL A 6 24.03 21.71 5.51
C VAL A 6 24.51 20.50 6.30
N ALA A 7 25.46 19.78 5.72
CA ALA A 7 26.26 18.80 6.43
C ALA A 7 27.02 19.52 7.56
N LEU A 8 26.45 19.52 8.76
CA LEU A 8 27.17 19.90 9.97
C LEU A 8 28.15 18.76 10.31
N ASN A 9 29.38 18.92 9.83
CA ASN A 9 30.56 18.26 10.39
C ASN A 9 30.67 18.62 11.87
N ARG A 10 30.04 17.84 12.73
CA ARG A 10 30.43 17.75 14.13
C ARG A 10 31.31 16.53 14.29
N SER A 11 32.60 16.79 14.31
CA SER A 11 33.62 15.92 14.88
C SER A 11 33.21 15.55 16.30
N ASN A 12 32.55 14.41 16.46
CA ASN A 12 32.43 13.73 17.74
C ASN A 12 33.30 12.49 17.67
N GLN A 13 34.49 12.64 18.23
CA GLN A 13 35.32 11.57 18.74
C GLN A 13 34.50 10.77 19.76
N PHE A 14 33.82 9.73 19.30
CA PHE A 14 33.52 8.57 20.14
C PHE A 14 34.35 7.43 19.59
N ALA A 15 35.33 7.05 20.42
CA ALA A 15 36.29 6.00 20.14
C ALA A 15 35.58 4.74 19.61
N HIS A 16 36.13 4.21 18.51
CA HIS A 16 35.92 2.83 18.09
C HIS A 16 36.18 1.90 19.28
N ARG A 17 35.11 1.47 19.95
CA ARG A 17 35.08 0.16 20.56
C ARG A 17 34.52 -0.77 19.49
N GLU A 18 35.41 -1.52 18.85
CA GLU A 18 35.06 -2.81 18.26
C GLU A 18 34.36 -3.61 19.36
N THR A 19 33.03 -3.66 19.31
CA THR A 19 32.28 -4.68 20.03
C THR A 19 32.15 -5.87 19.10
N ASP A 20 32.98 -6.87 19.37
CA ASP A 20 32.85 -8.25 18.91
C ASP A 20 31.37 -8.71 18.93
N TRP A 21 30.75 -8.75 17.76
CA TRP A 21 29.46 -9.42 17.54
C TRP A 21 29.51 -10.42 16.38
N THR A 22 30.71 -10.82 15.93
CA THR A 22 30.89 -11.76 14.82
C THR A 22 31.21 -13.19 15.24
N ASN A 23 31.09 -13.56 16.51
CA ASN A 23 31.31 -14.95 16.94
C ASN A 23 30.32 -15.38 18.02
N THR A 24 29.07 -15.58 17.63
CA THR A 24 28.23 -16.58 18.29
C THR A 24 28.37 -17.85 17.45
N PRO A 25 28.89 -18.97 17.98
CA PRO A 25 28.98 -20.20 17.20
C PRO A 25 27.55 -20.68 16.95
N PHE A 26 27.07 -20.54 15.73
CA PHE A 26 25.85 -21.20 15.27
C PHE A 26 26.01 -22.69 15.54
N SER A 27 25.25 -23.18 16.51
CA SER A 27 25.25 -24.56 16.95
C SER A 27 24.69 -25.46 15.85
N LYS A 28 25.53 -26.41 15.43
CA LYS A 28 25.33 -27.49 14.43
C LYS A 28 25.13 -27.04 12.98
N PRO A 29 25.84 -27.67 12.02
CA PRO A 29 25.49 -27.53 10.61
C PRO A 29 24.04 -28.02 10.41
N PRO A 30 23.25 -27.34 9.55
CA PRO A 30 21.89 -27.78 9.26
C PRO A 30 21.93 -29.22 8.73
N SER A 31 21.23 -30.13 9.42
CA SER A 31 21.02 -31.48 8.93
C SER A 31 20.20 -31.41 7.65
N GLN A 32 20.51 -32.25 6.66
CA GLN A 32 19.66 -32.37 5.47
C GLN A 32 18.20 -32.60 5.90
N PRO A 33 17.26 -31.79 5.41
CA PRO A 33 15.85 -31.98 5.74
C PRO A 33 15.39 -33.34 5.18
N PRO A 34 14.62 -34.14 5.94
CA PRO A 34 14.12 -35.40 5.44
C PRO A 34 13.25 -35.20 4.17
N ASN A 35 13.53 -35.95 3.11
CA ASN A 35 12.83 -35.84 1.82
C ASN A 35 11.34 -36.20 1.87
N ASN A 36 10.84 -36.78 2.97
CA ASN A 36 9.43 -37.15 3.17
C ASN A 36 8.59 -36.05 3.83
N LEU A 37 9.19 -34.92 4.22
CA LEU A 37 8.47 -33.78 4.79
C LEU A 37 7.78 -32.95 3.70
N SER A 38 6.69 -32.28 4.05
CA SER A 38 6.12 -31.23 3.20
C SER A 38 7.15 -30.12 2.98
N PHE A 39 7.04 -29.36 1.88
CA PHE A 39 7.99 -28.30 1.58
C PHE A 39 8.08 -27.26 2.72
N SER A 40 6.94 -26.85 3.29
CA SER A 40 6.91 -25.97 4.47
C SER A 40 7.68 -26.54 5.67
N ALA A 41 7.51 -27.84 5.96
CA ALA A 41 8.23 -28.50 7.04
C ALA A 41 9.74 -28.58 6.76
N GLN A 42 10.15 -28.85 5.51
CA GLN A 42 11.57 -28.80 5.12
C GLN A 42 12.17 -27.40 5.38
N VAL A 43 11.49 -26.34 4.91
CA VAL A 43 11.90 -24.94 5.12
C VAL A 43 11.94 -24.58 6.61
N GLY A 44 11.02 -25.11 7.42
CA GLY A 44 11.02 -24.90 8.87
C GLY A 44 12.22 -25.52 9.58
N THR A 45 12.78 -26.62 9.07
CA THR A 45 13.88 -27.35 9.73
C THR A 45 15.27 -26.77 9.49
N VAL A 46 15.48 -25.91 8.49
CA VAL A 46 16.83 -25.43 8.13
C VAL A 46 17.46 -24.46 9.12
N ARG A 47 16.64 -23.86 9.99
CA ARG A 47 17.08 -23.04 11.12
C ARG A 47 16.12 -23.28 12.28
N GLU A 48 16.62 -23.26 13.51
CA GLU A 48 15.79 -23.36 14.70
C GLU A 48 14.68 -22.29 14.68
N THR A 49 13.48 -22.70 15.05
CA THR A 49 12.33 -21.81 15.17
C THR A 49 11.83 -21.91 16.60
N SER A 50 11.45 -20.78 17.19
CA SER A 50 10.72 -20.82 18.46
C SER A 50 9.42 -21.59 18.21
N PRO A 51 9.13 -22.66 18.96
CA PRO A 51 7.93 -23.45 18.72
C PRO A 51 6.71 -22.55 18.88
N LEU A 52 5.81 -22.59 17.89
CA LEU A 52 4.45 -22.11 18.08
C LEU A 52 3.85 -22.94 19.24
N ALA A 53 3.33 -22.28 20.27
CA ALA A 53 2.52 -22.98 21.28
C ALA A 53 1.46 -23.82 20.55
N HIS A 54 1.11 -25.02 21.07
CA HIS A 54 0.28 -26.10 20.49
C HIS A 54 -1.08 -25.70 19.86
N ARG A 55 -1.10 -24.72 18.96
CA ARG A 55 -2.25 -24.17 18.27
C ARG A 55 -2.11 -24.49 16.79
N GLU A 56 -3.24 -24.80 16.20
CA GLU A 56 -3.34 -25.13 14.78
C GLU A 56 -2.93 -23.93 13.91
N HIS A 57 -2.10 -24.19 12.90
CA HIS A 57 -1.61 -23.22 11.92
C HIS A 57 -2.77 -22.60 11.12
N SER A 58 -2.66 -21.31 10.80
CA SER A 58 -3.64 -20.56 10.01
C SER A 58 -3.06 -20.21 8.65
N ARG A 59 -3.65 -20.78 7.60
CA ARG A 59 -3.27 -20.52 6.20
C ARG A 59 -3.60 -19.09 5.74
N THR A 60 -4.36 -18.34 6.54
CA THR A 60 -4.72 -16.93 6.30
C THR A 60 -4.15 -15.98 7.36
N LEU A 61 -3.19 -16.44 8.17
CA LEU A 61 -2.54 -15.64 9.22
C LEU A 61 -3.53 -15.03 10.24
N GLY A 62 -4.65 -15.70 10.49
CA GLY A 62 -5.71 -15.24 11.40
C GLY A 62 -6.65 -14.19 10.79
N THR A 63 -6.59 -13.94 9.49
CA THR A 63 -7.48 -13.01 8.78
C THR A 63 -8.49 -13.76 7.89
N GLY A 64 -9.46 -13.03 7.32
CA GLY A 64 -10.43 -13.59 6.38
C GLY A 64 -9.87 -13.87 4.98
N GLY A 65 -8.68 -13.38 4.65
CA GLY A 65 -8.04 -13.63 3.36
C GLY A 65 -6.69 -12.96 3.19
N LEU A 66 -5.87 -13.54 2.30
CA LEU A 66 -4.58 -13.00 1.88
C LEU A 66 -4.64 -12.70 0.38
N PHE A 67 -4.66 -11.43 0.01
CA PHE A 67 -4.70 -11.01 -1.39
C PHE A 67 -3.30 -10.69 -1.90
N VAL A 68 -2.99 -11.10 -3.12
CA VAL A 68 -1.74 -10.75 -3.80
C VAL A 68 -2.07 -9.99 -5.07
N ILE A 69 -1.71 -8.71 -5.12
CA ILE A 69 -1.81 -7.90 -6.34
C ILE A 69 -0.62 -8.26 -7.21
N SER A 70 -0.90 -8.87 -8.36
CA SER A 70 0.14 -9.30 -9.30
C SER A 70 -0.27 -9.07 -10.74
N LEU A 71 0.69 -8.68 -11.57
CA LEU A 71 0.49 -8.57 -13.00
C LEU A 71 0.55 -9.95 -13.63
N LYS A 72 -0.57 -10.43 -14.17
CA LYS A 72 -0.69 -11.78 -14.75
C LYS A 72 0.40 -12.16 -15.77
N ARG A 73 0.90 -11.20 -16.53
CA ARG A 73 1.97 -11.42 -17.53
C ARG A 73 3.36 -11.66 -16.91
N VAL A 74 3.57 -11.30 -15.64
CA VAL A 74 4.86 -11.40 -14.95
C VAL A 74 4.92 -12.74 -14.20
N GLU A 75 5.00 -13.84 -14.97
CA GLU A 75 4.94 -15.20 -14.41
C GLU A 75 6.03 -15.50 -13.37
N ALA A 76 7.20 -14.88 -13.49
CA ALA A 76 8.31 -15.10 -12.56
C ALA A 76 7.95 -14.69 -11.12
N ARG A 77 7.29 -13.54 -10.96
CA ARG A 77 6.83 -13.04 -9.64
C ARG A 77 5.72 -13.90 -9.07
N HIS A 78 4.78 -14.35 -9.90
CA HIS A 78 3.75 -15.30 -9.49
C HIS A 78 4.38 -16.61 -8.97
N LYS A 79 5.36 -17.16 -9.68
CA LYS A 79 6.10 -18.36 -9.23
C LYS A 79 6.86 -18.12 -7.91
N GLN A 80 7.42 -16.93 -7.71
CA GLN A 80 8.06 -16.56 -6.43
C GLN A 80 7.03 -16.50 -5.30
N MET A 81 5.88 -15.88 -5.53
CA MET A 81 4.79 -15.81 -4.55
C MET A 81 4.21 -17.19 -4.23
N ASP A 82 4.09 -18.09 -5.22
CA ASP A 82 3.69 -19.49 -4.99
C ASP A 82 4.71 -20.26 -4.14
N LEU A 83 6.01 -19.97 -4.31
CA LEU A 83 7.06 -20.57 -3.47
C LEU A 83 6.98 -20.07 -2.03
N LEU A 84 6.73 -18.78 -1.81
CA LEU A 84 6.49 -18.22 -0.49
C LEU A 84 5.23 -18.84 0.16
N ALA A 85 4.13 -18.93 -0.59
CA ALA A 85 2.89 -19.56 -0.14
C ALA A 85 3.12 -21.01 0.28
N LYS A 86 3.86 -21.79 -0.52
CA LYS A 86 4.20 -23.18 -0.17
C LYS A 86 5.13 -23.29 1.03
N ALA A 87 6.11 -22.39 1.17
CA ALA A 87 7.05 -22.39 2.28
C ALA A 87 6.38 -22.06 3.62
N LEU A 88 5.45 -21.10 3.60
CA LEU A 88 4.72 -20.64 4.78
C LEU A 88 3.35 -21.34 4.97
N ASN A 89 2.99 -22.23 4.04
CA ASN A 89 1.69 -22.90 3.97
C ASN A 89 0.47 -21.95 3.94
N LEU A 90 0.58 -20.85 3.19
CA LEU A 90 -0.43 -19.80 3.07
C LEU A 90 -1.35 -20.00 1.87
N ASP A 91 -2.59 -19.52 2.00
CA ASP A 91 -3.61 -19.50 0.94
C ASP A 91 -3.74 -18.10 0.35
N PHE A 92 -2.91 -17.81 -0.67
CA PHE A 92 -3.00 -16.57 -1.43
C PHE A 92 -4.17 -16.59 -2.43
N THR A 93 -4.90 -15.48 -2.47
CA THR A 93 -5.88 -15.15 -3.50
C THR A 93 -5.28 -14.08 -4.41
N TYR A 94 -4.96 -14.44 -5.65
CA TYR A 94 -4.42 -13.47 -6.60
C TYR A 94 -5.49 -12.50 -7.07
N SER A 95 -5.17 -11.21 -7.04
CA SER A 95 -5.93 -10.13 -7.65
C SER A 95 -5.17 -9.67 -8.90
N ASP A 96 -5.78 -9.87 -10.07
CA ASP A 96 -5.19 -9.43 -11.34
C ASP A 96 -4.97 -7.92 -11.29
N ALA A 97 -3.71 -7.48 -11.25
CA ALA A 97 -3.36 -6.07 -11.21
C ALA A 97 -3.70 -5.38 -12.54
N THR A 98 -4.04 -4.10 -12.46
CA THR A 98 -4.28 -3.25 -13.62
C THR A 98 -2.95 -3.00 -14.31
N ASP A 99 -2.91 -3.20 -15.62
CA ASP A 99 -1.69 -3.24 -16.41
C ASP A 99 -1.68 -2.15 -17.47
N ALA A 100 -0.84 -1.14 -17.26
CA ALA A 100 -0.62 -0.05 -18.22
C ALA A 100 -0.08 -0.51 -19.58
N LYS A 101 0.33 -1.77 -19.73
CA LYS A 101 0.85 -2.35 -20.97
C LYS A 101 -0.10 -3.38 -21.61
N SER A 102 -1.22 -3.72 -20.98
CA SER A 102 -2.18 -4.72 -21.48
C SER A 102 -3.34 -4.07 -22.23
N SER A 103 -3.94 -4.78 -23.19
CA SER A 103 -5.18 -4.38 -23.86
C SER A 103 -6.44 -4.96 -23.22
N GLY A 104 -6.30 -5.75 -22.15
CA GLY A 104 -7.42 -6.39 -21.44
C GLY A 104 -8.32 -5.42 -20.67
N VAL A 105 -9.34 -5.97 -20.01
CA VAL A 105 -10.32 -5.21 -19.20
C VAL A 105 -9.63 -4.44 -18.06
N TYR A 106 -8.62 -5.03 -17.43
CA TYR A 106 -7.71 -4.36 -16.49
C TYR A 106 -6.43 -3.87 -17.20
N GLY A 107 -6.60 -3.19 -18.33
CA GLY A 107 -5.53 -2.75 -19.20
C GLY A 107 -5.48 -1.24 -19.44
N LEU A 108 -4.80 -0.84 -20.51
CA LEU A 108 -4.56 0.54 -20.92
C LEU A 108 -5.86 1.35 -21.05
N LYS A 109 -6.91 0.81 -21.68
CA LYS A 109 -8.20 1.50 -21.85
C LYS A 109 -8.83 1.94 -20.53
N ARG A 110 -8.66 1.13 -19.49
CA ARG A 110 -9.15 1.44 -18.14
C ARG A 110 -8.38 2.61 -17.54
N ILE A 111 -7.06 2.60 -17.68
CA ILE A 111 -6.19 3.67 -17.19
C ILE A 111 -6.45 4.97 -17.94
N GLU A 112 -6.59 4.91 -19.27
CA GLU A 112 -6.95 6.06 -20.10
C GLU A 112 -8.29 6.67 -19.66
N ARG A 113 -9.31 5.83 -19.43
CA ARG A 113 -10.61 6.29 -18.92
C ARG A 113 -10.51 6.96 -17.56
N ILE A 114 -9.74 6.40 -16.63
CA ILE A 114 -9.49 7.01 -15.32
C ILE A 114 -8.82 8.37 -15.48
N ILE A 115 -7.74 8.45 -16.27
CA ILE A 115 -6.99 9.67 -16.52
C ILE A 115 -7.90 10.75 -17.12
N ASP A 116 -8.69 10.41 -18.13
CA ASP A 116 -9.62 11.34 -18.76
C ASP A 116 -10.64 11.86 -17.74
N ARG A 117 -11.19 10.99 -16.90
CA ARG A 117 -12.16 11.39 -15.86
C ARG A 117 -11.53 12.24 -14.75
N VAL A 118 -10.28 11.96 -14.37
CA VAL A 118 -9.52 12.80 -13.43
C VAL A 118 -9.32 14.20 -14.02
N ARG A 119 -8.96 14.31 -15.29
CA ARG A 119 -8.86 15.63 -15.93
C ARG A 119 -10.20 16.32 -15.97
N TRP A 120 -11.27 15.60 -16.33
CA TRP A 120 -12.61 16.20 -16.41
C TRP A 120 -13.03 16.75 -15.06
N GLN A 121 -12.76 15.98 -14.00
CA GLN A 121 -13.03 16.37 -12.63
C GLN A 121 -12.28 17.66 -12.27
N ARG A 122 -11.00 17.75 -12.62
CA ARG A 122 -10.15 18.89 -12.24
C ARG A 122 -10.36 20.12 -13.09
N ASN A 123 -10.74 19.98 -14.36
CA ASN A 123 -11.14 21.13 -15.18
C ASN A 123 -12.42 21.83 -14.65
N ARG A 124 -13.17 21.19 -13.73
CA ARG A 124 -14.31 21.81 -13.03
C ARG A 124 -13.92 22.47 -11.70
N LEU A 125 -12.75 22.12 -11.18
CA LEU A 125 -12.21 22.73 -9.97
C LEU A 125 -11.36 23.88 -10.47
N ASP A 126 -11.77 25.11 -10.21
CA ASP A 126 -10.94 26.26 -10.57
C ASP A 126 -9.56 26.08 -9.90
N GLU A 127 -8.54 25.72 -10.69
CA GLU A 127 -7.14 25.71 -10.27
C GLU A 127 -6.59 27.15 -10.19
N GLU A 128 -7.44 28.13 -9.88
CA GLU A 128 -7.02 29.49 -9.61
C GLU A 128 -6.31 29.54 -8.25
N ASP A 129 -5.15 30.18 -8.22
CA ASP A 129 -4.52 30.58 -6.96
C ASP A 129 -5.54 31.41 -6.15
N LEU A 130 -5.71 31.09 -4.87
CA LEU A 130 -6.50 31.92 -3.97
C LEU A 130 -5.92 33.34 -4.01
N LYS A 131 -6.71 34.30 -4.54
CA LYS A 131 -6.34 35.72 -4.47
C LYS A 131 -6.39 36.15 -3.00
N ASP A 132 -5.33 36.81 -2.55
CA ASP A 132 -5.21 37.30 -1.18
C ASP A 132 -6.48 38.04 -0.74
N GLY A 133 -7.05 37.65 0.40
CA GLY A 133 -8.21 38.33 1.01
C GLY A 133 -9.60 37.73 0.71
N LEU A 134 -9.72 36.69 -0.12
CA LEU A 134 -10.98 35.93 -0.33
C LEU A 134 -11.13 34.75 0.65
N VAL A 135 -10.63 34.92 1.89
CA VAL A 135 -10.59 33.87 2.91
C VAL A 135 -11.97 33.71 3.54
N VAL A 136 -12.65 32.59 3.28
CA VAL A 136 -13.90 32.23 3.98
C VAL A 136 -13.53 31.44 5.24
N ALA A 137 -13.70 32.05 6.41
CA ALA A 137 -13.40 31.41 7.69
C ALA A 137 -14.22 30.12 7.87
N GLY A 138 -13.54 28.99 8.12
CA GLY A 138 -14.17 27.72 8.52
C GLY A 138 -13.95 26.53 7.59
N ASN A 139 -13.47 26.74 6.37
CA ASN A 139 -13.23 25.67 5.37
C ASN A 139 -11.76 25.58 4.93
N HIS A 140 -10.83 26.01 5.79
CA HIS A 140 -9.46 26.22 5.38
C HIS A 140 -8.42 25.67 6.37
N PRO A 141 -7.24 25.30 5.82
CA PRO A 141 -6.07 24.82 6.55
C PRO A 141 -5.66 25.72 7.68
N LYS A 142 -5.71 25.21 8.91
CA LYS A 142 -4.95 25.78 10.01
C LYS A 142 -3.62 25.01 10.13
N PRO A 143 -2.48 25.71 10.21
CA PRO A 143 -1.25 25.09 10.70
C PRO A 143 -1.53 24.46 12.07
N SER A 144 -0.95 23.28 12.32
CA SER A 144 -0.94 22.74 13.68
C SER A 144 -0.28 23.75 14.62
N ASP A 145 -0.98 24.10 15.70
CA ASP A 145 -0.46 25.04 16.72
C ASP A 145 0.91 24.61 17.29
N ASN A 146 1.22 23.31 17.20
CA ASN A 146 2.42 22.69 17.76
C ASN A 146 3.46 22.31 16.70
N ASN A 147 3.13 22.40 15.41
CA ASN A 147 4.04 22.07 14.31
C ASN A 147 3.78 22.97 13.10
N PRO A 148 4.47 24.12 12.98
CA PRO A 148 4.23 25.11 11.93
C PRO A 148 4.56 24.62 10.52
N ASN A 149 5.21 23.46 10.37
CA ASN A 149 5.45 22.82 9.07
C ASN A 149 4.33 21.87 8.63
N LEU A 150 3.37 21.59 9.51
CA LEU A 150 2.22 20.71 9.29
C LEU A 150 0.97 21.57 9.09
N ILE A 151 0.44 21.57 7.87
CA ILE A 151 -0.82 22.24 7.54
C ILE A 151 -1.90 21.15 7.47
N LEU A 152 -2.79 21.14 8.45
CA LEU A 152 -3.74 20.02 8.63
C LEU A 152 -4.87 20.02 7.59
N ASP A 153 -5.32 21.19 7.11
CA ASP A 153 -6.43 21.25 6.15
C ASP A 153 -6.01 21.77 4.76
N ALA A 154 -4.83 21.37 4.26
CA ALA A 154 -4.22 22.01 3.09
C ALA A 154 -4.88 21.70 1.74
N PHE A 155 -6.22 21.81 1.59
CA PHE A 155 -6.88 21.47 0.33
C PHE A 155 -8.22 22.18 0.08
N PRO A 156 -8.48 22.64 -1.16
CA PRO A 156 -9.81 23.06 -1.60
C PRO A 156 -10.71 21.89 -2.08
N PHE A 157 -10.33 20.62 -1.83
CA PHE A 157 -11.11 19.46 -2.27
C PHE A 157 -12.31 19.18 -1.38
N LYS A 158 -13.45 18.86 -2.01
CA LYS A 158 -14.66 18.48 -1.28
C LYS A 158 -14.74 16.97 -1.15
N TRP A 159 -14.80 16.47 0.08
CA TRP A 159 -15.12 15.06 0.33
C TRP A 159 -16.48 14.70 -0.27
N SER A 160 -16.58 13.48 -0.79
CA SER A 160 -17.88 12.98 -1.24
C SER A 160 -18.86 12.94 -0.07
N LYS A 161 -20.14 13.19 -0.35
CA LYS A 161 -21.20 13.07 0.66
C LYS A 161 -21.18 11.68 1.33
N ASP A 162 -20.95 10.64 0.54
CA ASP A 162 -20.84 9.28 1.04
C ASP A 162 -19.70 9.10 2.07
N ALA A 163 -18.52 9.69 1.85
CA ALA A 163 -17.44 9.65 2.84
C ALA A 163 -17.81 10.40 4.14
N LEU A 164 -18.44 11.57 4.03
CA LEU A 164 -18.80 12.40 5.18
C LEU A 164 -19.94 11.78 6.00
N ASP A 165 -21.02 11.34 5.35
CA ASP A 165 -22.21 10.77 6.00
C ASP A 165 -21.87 9.47 6.77
N ASN A 166 -20.80 8.78 6.37
CA ASN A 166 -20.36 7.53 6.97
C ASN A 166 -19.06 7.67 7.79
N LEU A 167 -18.59 8.89 8.08
CA LEU A 167 -17.33 9.08 8.78
C LEU A 167 -17.37 8.52 10.22
N ALA A 168 -18.45 8.81 10.95
CA ALA A 168 -18.62 8.38 12.34
C ALA A 168 -18.78 6.85 12.45
N ASP A 169 -19.60 6.27 11.57
CA ASP A 169 -19.79 4.83 11.46
C ASP A 169 -19.64 4.37 10.01
N PRO A 170 -18.44 3.89 9.62
CA PRO A 170 -18.19 3.43 8.26
C PRO A 170 -19.00 2.19 7.87
N LEU A 171 -19.60 1.48 8.81
CA LEU A 171 -20.37 0.28 8.52
C LEU A 171 -21.88 0.54 8.50
N ALA A 172 -22.33 1.75 8.83
CA ALA A 172 -23.76 2.10 8.93
C ALA A 172 -24.53 1.90 7.62
N ASN A 173 -23.91 2.23 6.48
CA ASN A 173 -24.54 2.09 5.16
C ASN A 173 -23.72 1.14 4.27
N GLU A 174 -24.40 0.40 3.40
CA GLU A 174 -23.73 -0.43 2.40
C GLU A 174 -22.89 0.41 1.43
N LEU A 175 -21.87 -0.21 0.85
CA LEU A 175 -21.04 0.43 -0.17
C LEU A 175 -21.81 0.43 -1.50
N GLY A 176 -22.64 1.45 -1.72
CA GLY A 176 -23.27 1.73 -3.01
C GLY A 176 -22.27 2.23 -4.06
N ILE A 177 -22.75 2.72 -5.20
CA ILE A 177 -21.92 3.36 -6.23
C ILE A 177 -21.71 4.83 -5.83
N SER A 178 -20.47 5.33 -5.88
CA SER A 178 -20.22 6.75 -5.65
C SER A 178 -18.92 7.23 -6.27
N GLY A 179 -18.87 8.54 -6.55
CA GLY A 179 -17.64 9.22 -6.94
C GLY A 179 -16.94 8.58 -8.13
N THR A 180 -15.69 8.15 -7.95
CA THR A 180 -14.89 7.57 -9.04
C THR A 180 -15.31 6.17 -9.46
N ASP A 181 -16.23 5.53 -8.75
CA ASP A 181 -16.79 4.25 -9.18
C ASP A 181 -17.45 4.38 -10.56
N TYR A 182 -18.09 5.51 -10.83
CA TYR A 182 -18.68 5.80 -12.14
C TYR A 182 -17.64 5.88 -13.27
N TRP A 183 -16.35 6.01 -12.95
CA TRP A 183 -15.28 6.06 -13.95
C TRP A 183 -14.84 4.67 -14.37
N THR A 184 -14.99 3.68 -13.49
CA THR A 184 -14.36 2.36 -13.64
C THR A 184 -15.34 1.20 -13.68
N MET A 185 -16.56 1.37 -13.17
CA MET A 185 -17.51 0.27 -12.96
C MET A 185 -17.95 -0.46 -14.22
N GLU A 186 -18.13 0.25 -15.34
CA GLU A 186 -18.49 -0.38 -16.62
C GLU A 186 -17.43 -1.36 -17.11
N LEU A 187 -16.19 -1.19 -16.64
CA LEU A 187 -15.06 -2.06 -16.92
C LEU A 187 -14.81 -3.09 -15.82
N GLU A 188 -15.41 -2.98 -14.63
CA GLU A 188 -15.23 -3.98 -13.55
C GLU A 188 -16.29 -5.07 -13.53
N ARG A 189 -17.52 -4.75 -13.91
CA ARG A 189 -18.70 -5.58 -13.63
C ARG A 189 -19.39 -6.12 -14.88
N SER A 190 -18.62 -6.50 -15.90
CA SER A 190 -19.16 -7.14 -17.11
C SER A 190 -19.98 -8.40 -16.82
N ASP A 191 -19.81 -9.01 -15.64
CA ASP A 191 -20.28 -10.36 -15.36
C ASP A 191 -21.58 -10.41 -14.53
N THR A 192 -21.90 -9.35 -13.77
CA THR A 192 -23.13 -9.30 -12.95
C THR A 192 -24.18 -8.32 -13.46
N GLY A 193 -23.83 -7.37 -14.35
CA GLY A 193 -24.73 -6.34 -14.86
C GLY A 193 -25.16 -5.25 -13.85
N ASP A 194 -25.05 -5.52 -12.55
CA ASP A 194 -25.46 -4.62 -11.48
C ASP A 194 -24.68 -3.29 -11.45
N GLY A 195 -25.41 -2.20 -11.62
CA GLY A 195 -24.88 -0.83 -11.59
C GLY A 195 -24.36 -0.30 -12.93
N LEU A 196 -24.37 -1.14 -13.98
CA LEU A 196 -23.93 -0.73 -15.31
C LEU A 196 -24.85 0.36 -15.90
N ASP A 197 -26.16 0.20 -15.76
CA ASP A 197 -27.14 1.19 -16.25
C ASP A 197 -27.04 2.52 -15.50
N GLU A 198 -26.75 2.48 -14.21
CA GLU A 198 -26.52 3.69 -13.42
C GLU A 198 -25.25 4.42 -13.86
N ALA A 199 -24.16 3.68 -14.11
CA ALA A 199 -22.91 4.23 -14.63
C ALA A 199 -23.09 4.85 -16.03
N LYS A 200 -23.78 4.16 -16.95
CA LYS A 200 -24.11 4.69 -18.28
C LYS A 200 -24.97 5.94 -18.20
N ALA A 201 -25.99 5.93 -17.35
CA ALA A 201 -26.86 7.08 -17.13
C ALA A 201 -26.10 8.26 -16.51
N TRP A 202 -25.17 8.00 -15.61
CA TRP A 202 -24.27 9.01 -15.07
C TRP A 202 -23.37 9.59 -16.16
N GLU A 203 -22.75 8.74 -16.99
CA GLU A 203 -21.89 9.17 -18.10
C GLU A 203 -22.64 10.04 -19.11
N ALA A 204 -23.87 9.68 -19.47
CA ALA A 204 -24.73 10.48 -20.34
C ALA A 204 -25.02 11.89 -19.78
N ARG A 205 -25.13 12.03 -18.45
CA ARG A 205 -25.31 13.33 -17.77
C ARG A 205 -24.00 14.11 -17.59
N HIS A 206 -22.85 13.46 -17.76
CA HIS A 206 -21.52 14.03 -17.55
C HIS A 206 -20.62 13.75 -18.77
N PRO A 207 -20.96 14.29 -19.96
CA PRO A 207 -20.21 14.04 -21.18
C PRO A 207 -18.80 14.65 -21.11
N MET A 208 -17.84 13.98 -21.76
CA MET A 208 -16.51 14.55 -21.96
C MET A 208 -16.57 15.73 -22.95
N PRO A 209 -15.76 16.79 -22.75
CA PRO A 209 -15.65 17.88 -23.71
C PRO A 209 -15.27 17.36 -25.11
N ALA A 210 -15.89 17.91 -26.17
CA ALA A 210 -15.67 17.44 -27.54
C ALA A 210 -14.20 17.50 -27.99
N HIS A 211 -13.44 18.49 -27.50
CA HIS A 211 -12.01 18.62 -27.81
C HIS A 211 -11.15 17.48 -27.24
N TRP A 212 -11.66 16.68 -26.30
CA TRP A 212 -10.96 15.49 -25.79
C TRP A 212 -11.19 14.24 -26.62
N GLN A 213 -12.04 14.31 -27.65
CA GLN A 213 -12.23 13.21 -28.60
C GLN A 213 -11.12 13.16 -29.67
N ASP A 214 -10.28 14.19 -29.78
CA ASP A 214 -9.16 14.23 -30.71
C ASP A 214 -7.96 13.41 -30.17
N GLU A 215 -7.52 12.35 -30.83
CA GLU A 215 -6.42 11.53 -30.30
C GLU A 215 -5.06 12.23 -30.26
N THR A 216 -4.90 13.36 -30.96
CA THR A 216 -3.62 14.08 -31.06
C THR A 216 -3.20 14.71 -29.75
N TRP A 217 -4.13 15.15 -28.90
CA TRP A 217 -3.81 15.71 -27.57
C TRP A 217 -3.20 14.65 -26.64
N ARG A 218 -3.49 13.34 -26.85
CA ARG A 218 -2.95 12.25 -26.02
C ARG A 218 -1.43 12.15 -26.05
N LYS A 219 -0.80 12.76 -27.06
CA LYS A 219 0.66 12.85 -27.22
C LYS A 219 1.24 14.18 -26.73
N SER A 220 0.40 15.14 -26.32
CA SER A 220 0.82 16.46 -25.84
C SER A 220 1.09 16.44 -24.33
N ARG A 221 1.76 17.48 -23.81
CA ARG A 221 1.95 17.65 -22.35
C ARG A 221 0.63 17.91 -21.61
N GLU A 222 -0.43 18.27 -22.33
CA GLU A 222 -1.79 18.42 -21.78
C GLU A 222 -2.41 17.06 -21.43
N ALA A 223 -1.84 15.96 -21.94
CA ALA A 223 -2.19 14.61 -21.52
C ALA A 223 -1.69 14.25 -20.11
N TRP A 224 -0.90 15.09 -19.47
CA TRP A 224 -0.32 14.76 -18.17
C TRP A 224 -1.20 15.28 -17.03
N VAL A 225 -1.38 14.46 -15.99
CA VAL A 225 -2.18 14.79 -14.80
C VAL A 225 -1.23 15.22 -13.69
N ASN A 226 -1.24 16.50 -13.31
CA ASN A 226 -0.41 16.98 -12.19
C ASN A 226 -0.83 16.28 -10.89
N PRO A 227 0.07 15.83 -10.01
CA PRO A 227 -0.32 15.46 -8.67
C PRO A 227 -0.77 16.71 -7.93
N ALA A 228 -1.80 16.58 -7.09
CA ALA A 228 -2.23 17.63 -6.19
C ALA A 228 -1.76 17.26 -4.79
N PHE A 229 -0.60 17.76 -4.35
CA PHE A 229 -0.08 17.50 -3.00
C PHE A 229 -0.58 18.55 -1.99
N VAL A 230 -0.47 18.25 -0.68
CA VAL A 230 -0.83 19.09 0.50
C VAL A 230 -0.21 20.49 0.40
N ARG A 231 0.80 20.65 -0.44
CA ARG A 231 1.26 21.95 -0.89
C ARG A 231 0.99 21.99 -2.39
N ASN A 232 -0.11 22.63 -2.81
CA ASN A 232 -0.47 22.90 -4.21
C ASN A 232 0.63 23.62 -5.04
N ASN A 233 1.81 23.87 -4.44
CA ASN A 233 2.94 24.53 -5.05
C ASN A 233 4.28 23.75 -4.94
N MET A 234 4.29 22.50 -4.48
CA MET A 234 5.49 21.66 -4.53
C MET A 234 5.31 20.60 -5.60
N GLU A 235 5.99 20.80 -6.74
CA GLU A 235 6.09 19.91 -7.90
C GLU A 235 5.02 20.00 -9.00
N LYS A 236 4.82 21.20 -9.56
CA LYS A 236 4.15 21.39 -10.88
C LYS A 236 4.85 20.68 -12.05
N SER A 237 6.03 20.10 -11.82
CA SER A 237 6.86 19.43 -12.83
C SER A 237 6.76 17.90 -12.80
N GLN A 238 6.15 17.32 -11.76
CA GLN A 238 5.87 15.89 -11.70
C GLN A 238 4.44 15.63 -12.15
N TYR A 239 4.19 14.45 -12.71
CA TYR A 239 2.88 14.05 -13.22
C TYR A 239 2.59 12.65 -12.74
N ILE A 240 1.32 12.37 -12.43
CA ILE A 240 0.89 11.01 -12.11
C ILE A 240 1.04 10.17 -13.36
N THR A 241 1.82 9.12 -13.23
CA THR A 241 2.11 8.18 -14.30
C THR A 241 0.96 7.19 -14.50
N PRO A 242 0.80 6.63 -15.70
CA PRO A 242 -0.14 5.52 -15.93
C PRO A 242 0.06 4.34 -14.97
N ALA A 243 1.30 4.08 -14.55
CA ALA A 243 1.61 3.00 -13.62
C ALA A 243 1.14 3.30 -12.18
N GLU A 244 1.23 4.55 -11.71
CA GLU A 244 0.69 4.97 -10.42
C GLU A 244 -0.85 4.95 -10.40
N VAL A 245 -1.48 5.32 -11.53
CA VAL A 245 -2.94 5.16 -11.71
C VAL A 245 -3.32 3.68 -11.63
N ALA A 246 -2.59 2.82 -12.35
CA ALA A 246 -2.81 1.38 -12.37
C ALA A 246 -2.61 0.73 -10.99
N CYS A 247 -1.58 1.15 -10.25
CA CYS A 247 -1.33 0.71 -8.88
C CYS A 247 -2.50 1.11 -7.96
N THR A 248 -2.92 2.38 -8.00
CA THR A 248 -4.06 2.89 -7.22
C THR A 248 -5.33 2.09 -7.49
N ASP A 249 -5.63 1.87 -8.77
CA ASP A 249 -6.78 1.09 -9.21
C ASP A 249 -6.75 -0.37 -8.73
N SER A 250 -5.57 -0.99 -8.75
CA SER A 250 -5.37 -2.38 -8.30
C SER A 250 -5.65 -2.53 -6.81
N HIS A 251 -5.12 -1.62 -5.97
CA HIS A 251 -5.39 -1.64 -4.54
C HIS A 251 -6.87 -1.36 -4.23
N MET A 252 -7.49 -0.40 -4.94
CA MET A 252 -8.92 -0.12 -4.79
C MET A 252 -9.78 -1.36 -5.06
N ARG A 253 -9.47 -2.13 -6.10
CA ARG A 253 -10.18 -3.39 -6.40
C ARG A 253 -9.97 -4.45 -5.31
N ALA A 254 -8.74 -4.60 -4.81
CA ALA A 254 -8.47 -5.51 -3.69
C ALA A 254 -9.26 -5.11 -2.41
N ILE A 255 -9.31 -3.81 -2.09
CA ILE A 255 -10.10 -3.27 -0.96
C ILE A 255 -11.60 -3.54 -1.16
N ARG A 256 -12.13 -3.36 -2.37
CA ARG A 256 -13.53 -3.66 -2.69
C ARG A 256 -13.85 -5.14 -2.51
N GLU A 257 -12.92 -6.02 -2.83
CA GLU A 257 -13.12 -7.47 -2.68
C GLU A 257 -13.29 -7.88 -1.22
N ILE A 258 -12.55 -7.24 -0.30
CA ILE A 258 -12.70 -7.41 1.15
C ILE A 258 -14.12 -7.02 1.59
N ILE A 259 -14.62 -5.89 1.09
CA ILE A 259 -15.97 -5.40 1.39
C ILE A 259 -17.03 -6.32 0.80
N ARG A 260 -16.87 -6.75 -0.45
CA ARG A 260 -17.80 -7.64 -1.16
C ARG A 260 -17.93 -8.98 -0.46
N ARG A 261 -16.81 -9.54 0.00
CA ARG A 261 -16.76 -10.79 0.76
C ARG A 261 -17.08 -10.63 2.25
N LYS A 262 -17.26 -9.39 2.73
CA LYS A 262 -17.51 -9.04 4.14
C LYS A 262 -16.49 -9.69 5.08
N LEU A 263 -15.20 -9.66 4.70
CA LEU A 263 -14.12 -10.20 5.52
C LEU A 263 -13.84 -9.25 6.68
N ASP A 264 -13.83 -9.76 7.91
CA ASP A 264 -13.55 -8.96 9.12
C ASP A 264 -12.21 -8.19 9.02
N SER A 265 -11.22 -8.84 8.39
CA SER A 265 -9.98 -8.22 7.93
C SER A 265 -9.34 -9.07 6.84
N ALA A 266 -8.43 -8.47 6.09
CA ALA A 266 -7.56 -9.20 5.15
C ALA A 266 -6.19 -8.53 5.05
N ILE A 267 -5.20 -9.29 4.57
CA ILE A 267 -3.87 -8.78 4.23
C ILE A 267 -3.78 -8.64 2.71
N ILE A 268 -3.24 -7.51 2.24
CA ILE A 268 -2.95 -7.24 0.84
C ILE A 268 -1.44 -7.18 0.68
N PHE A 269 -0.91 -7.98 -0.24
CA PHE A 269 0.49 -8.03 -0.66
C PHE A 269 0.65 -7.54 -2.10
N GLU A 270 1.80 -6.95 -2.40
CA GLU A 270 2.34 -6.88 -3.77
C GLU A 270 3.16 -8.15 -4.07
N ASP A 271 3.52 -8.36 -5.34
CA ASP A 271 4.15 -9.60 -5.81
C ASP A 271 5.69 -9.61 -5.77
N ASP A 272 6.31 -8.53 -5.30
CA ASP A 272 7.75 -8.38 -5.20
C ASP A 272 8.23 -8.32 -3.75
N ILE A 273 7.77 -9.25 -2.92
CA ILE A 273 8.06 -9.27 -1.48
C ILE A 273 8.88 -10.47 -1.00
N ASP A 274 9.41 -10.34 0.22
CA ASP A 274 9.85 -11.42 1.10
C ASP A 274 9.16 -11.25 2.46
N ILE A 275 8.91 -12.36 3.14
CA ILE A 275 8.09 -12.45 4.34
C ILE A 275 8.91 -13.04 5.48
N GLU A 276 8.79 -12.46 6.68
CA GLU A 276 9.32 -12.99 7.93
C GLU A 276 8.80 -14.43 8.14
N PHE A 277 9.68 -15.41 8.29
CA PHE A 277 9.27 -16.80 8.44
C PHE A 277 8.42 -17.00 9.69
N SER A 278 8.70 -16.24 10.75
CA SER A 278 7.91 -16.24 11.99
C SER A 278 6.64 -15.36 11.93
N ILE A 279 6.21 -14.87 10.77
CA ILE A 279 5.11 -13.90 10.64
C ILE A 279 3.86 -14.35 11.40
N GLU A 280 3.45 -15.60 11.27
CA GLU A 280 2.25 -16.11 11.95
C GLU A 280 2.38 -16.02 13.48
N ARG A 281 3.54 -16.40 14.01
CA ARG A 281 3.82 -16.33 15.46
C ARG A 281 3.73 -14.90 15.95
N ILE A 282 4.32 -13.97 15.21
CA ILE A 282 4.37 -12.56 15.55
C ILE A 282 2.96 -11.97 15.49
N LEU A 283 2.23 -12.19 14.39
CA LEU A 283 0.85 -11.71 14.25
C LEU A 283 -0.05 -12.28 15.36
N ARG A 284 0.02 -13.58 15.66
CA ARG A 284 -0.80 -14.18 16.74
C ARG A 284 -0.57 -13.54 18.12
N HIS A 285 0.65 -13.09 18.38
CA HIS A 285 0.98 -12.40 19.62
C HIS A 285 0.55 -10.93 19.61
N GLU A 286 0.86 -10.21 18.54
CA GLU A 286 0.74 -8.76 18.46
C GLU A 286 -0.70 -8.31 18.13
N TRP A 287 -1.40 -9.03 17.25
CA TRP A 287 -2.73 -8.66 16.74
C TRP A 287 -3.80 -8.40 17.81
N PRO A 288 -3.89 -9.21 18.89
CA PRO A 288 -4.86 -8.96 19.96
C PRO A 288 -4.69 -7.63 20.71
N PHE A 289 -3.53 -6.96 20.56
CA PHE A 289 -3.28 -5.65 21.17
C PHE A 289 -3.77 -4.47 20.32
N LEU A 290 -4.20 -4.71 19.08
CA LEU A 290 -4.81 -3.67 18.26
C LEU A 290 -6.15 -3.23 18.86
N PRO A 291 -6.46 -1.93 18.88
CA PRO A 291 -7.76 -1.48 19.37
C PRO A 291 -8.86 -1.89 18.39
N PRO A 292 -10.10 -2.17 18.84
CA PRO A 292 -11.20 -2.57 17.95
C PRO A 292 -11.50 -1.60 16.80
N THR A 293 -11.03 -0.35 16.91
CA THR A 293 -11.18 0.72 15.92
C THR A 293 -10.07 0.77 14.87
N TRP A 294 -9.12 -0.18 14.85
CA TRP A 294 -8.03 -0.18 13.87
C TRP A 294 -8.58 -0.28 12.44
N ASP A 295 -8.00 0.52 11.53
CA ASP A 295 -8.39 0.58 10.12
C ASP A 295 -7.33 -0.06 9.22
N VAL A 296 -6.06 0.34 9.40
CA VAL A 296 -4.94 -0.10 8.57
C VAL A 296 -3.76 -0.51 9.45
N LEU A 297 -3.16 -1.66 9.16
CA LEU A 297 -1.97 -2.15 9.81
C LEU A 297 -0.88 -2.42 8.76
N TYR A 298 0.22 -1.68 8.80
CA TYR A 298 1.34 -1.90 7.89
C TYR A 298 2.22 -3.05 8.39
N LEU A 299 2.38 -4.11 7.59
CA LEU A 299 3.30 -5.22 7.85
C LEU A 299 4.66 -4.97 7.19
N GLY A 300 4.63 -4.27 6.06
CA GLY A 300 5.78 -3.76 5.36
C GLY A 300 5.56 -2.31 4.99
N HIS A 301 6.62 -1.51 5.02
CA HIS A 301 6.54 -0.08 4.72
C HIS A 301 7.89 0.45 4.24
N CYS A 302 7.93 1.73 3.90
CA CYS A 302 9.14 2.42 3.52
C CYS A 302 9.04 3.89 3.93
N TRP A 303 10.19 4.58 4.05
CA TRP A 303 10.23 6.01 4.37
C TRP A 303 9.38 6.36 5.60
N SER A 304 9.42 5.48 6.59
CA SER A 304 8.67 5.67 7.82
C SER A 304 9.37 6.71 8.68
N ALA A 305 8.58 7.55 9.32
CA ALA A 305 9.04 8.28 10.51
C ALA A 305 8.47 7.61 11.78
N THR A 306 8.09 6.34 11.67
CA THR A 306 7.67 5.48 12.77
C THR A 306 8.92 4.80 13.32
N GLU A 307 9.75 5.60 13.98
CA GLU A 307 11.04 5.18 14.51
C GLU A 307 10.88 4.25 15.74
N PRO A 308 11.86 3.39 16.05
CA PRO A 308 11.83 2.48 17.21
C PRO A 308 11.61 3.18 18.56
N ASP A 309 11.96 4.47 18.64
CA ASP A 309 11.83 5.33 19.81
C ASP A 309 10.38 5.73 20.12
N GLN A 310 9.44 5.51 19.19
CA GLN A 310 8.03 5.74 19.46
C GLN A 310 7.51 4.76 20.51
N PRO A 311 6.55 5.19 21.35
CA PRO A 311 5.97 4.31 22.34
C PRO A 311 5.21 3.16 21.66
N LEU A 312 5.42 1.96 22.19
CA LEU A 312 4.59 0.80 21.92
C LEU A 312 3.13 1.14 22.20
N ILE A 313 2.19 0.62 21.40
CA ILE A 313 0.76 0.78 21.72
C ILE A 313 0.38 0.05 23.02
N ASN A 314 1.17 -0.96 23.40
CA ASN A 314 1.06 -1.71 24.64
C ASN A 314 2.45 -2.21 25.04
N PRO A 315 2.89 -2.12 26.31
CA PRO A 315 4.21 -2.64 26.74
C PRO A 315 4.42 -4.14 26.46
N LYS A 316 3.34 -4.91 26.29
CA LYS A 316 3.38 -6.32 25.91
C LYS A 316 3.40 -6.57 24.41
N ALA A 317 3.04 -5.60 23.58
CA ALA A 317 3.08 -5.70 22.12
C ALA A 317 4.40 -5.11 21.63
N THR A 318 5.41 -5.94 21.40
CA THR A 318 6.80 -5.47 21.22
C THR A 318 7.06 -4.86 19.84
N TYR A 319 6.15 -5.06 18.88
CA TYR A 319 6.33 -4.58 17.50
C TYR A 319 5.43 -3.40 17.14
N LEU A 320 4.23 -3.33 17.72
CA LEU A 320 3.20 -2.42 17.24
C LEU A 320 3.41 -0.98 17.70
N ARG A 321 3.38 -0.06 16.72
CA ARG A 321 3.40 1.39 16.92
C ARG A 321 2.19 2.04 16.27
N LYS A 322 1.78 3.20 16.80
CA LYS A 322 0.82 4.08 16.12
C LYS A 322 1.51 4.66 14.88
N THR A 323 0.90 4.57 13.70
CA THR A 323 1.49 5.13 12.48
C THR A 323 1.49 6.65 12.54
N ARG A 324 2.64 7.28 12.32
CA ARG A 324 2.75 8.75 12.14
C ARG A 324 2.92 9.16 10.68
N HIS A 325 3.80 8.44 10.00
CA HIS A 325 4.12 8.65 8.60
C HIS A 325 4.74 7.36 8.08
N THR A 326 4.20 6.83 6.99
CA THR A 326 4.76 5.67 6.32
C THR A 326 4.30 5.66 4.87
N LEU A 327 5.15 5.17 3.97
CA LEU A 327 4.85 5.00 2.54
C LEU A 327 5.00 3.51 2.17
N CYS A 328 4.80 3.22 0.89
CA CYS A 328 4.69 1.87 0.33
C CYS A 328 3.47 1.07 0.84
N LEU A 329 2.94 0.21 -0.03
CA LEU A 329 1.79 -0.66 0.26
C LEU A 329 2.06 -2.12 -0.12
N HIS A 330 3.34 -2.52 -0.17
CA HIS A 330 3.74 -3.87 -0.54
C HIS A 330 3.22 -4.93 0.44
N ALA A 331 2.91 -4.57 1.68
CA ALA A 331 2.20 -5.44 2.62
C ALA A 331 1.46 -4.66 3.73
N TYR A 332 0.13 -4.72 3.72
CA TYR A 332 -0.70 -4.15 4.78
C TYR A 332 -1.97 -4.96 5.01
N ALA A 333 -2.42 -4.99 6.26
CA ALA A 333 -3.74 -5.47 6.62
C ALA A 333 -4.74 -4.32 6.71
N VAL A 334 -5.99 -4.62 6.42
CA VAL A 334 -7.10 -3.69 6.55
C VAL A 334 -8.27 -4.41 7.23
N SER A 335 -8.91 -3.74 8.20
CA SER A 335 -10.14 -4.24 8.81
C SER A 335 -11.32 -3.98 7.87
N LEU A 336 -12.47 -4.63 8.10
CA LEU A 336 -13.67 -4.34 7.31
C LEU A 336 -14.04 -2.85 7.40
N ARG A 337 -14.01 -2.28 8.60
CA ARG A 337 -14.22 -0.84 8.83
C ARG A 337 -13.22 0.02 8.05
N GLY A 338 -11.94 -0.34 8.11
CA GLY A 338 -10.88 0.35 7.37
C GLY A 338 -11.08 0.27 5.86
N ALA A 339 -11.51 -0.89 5.35
CA ALA A 339 -11.79 -1.08 3.93
C ALA A 339 -12.93 -0.18 3.47
N TYR A 340 -14.03 -0.08 4.23
CA TYR A 340 -15.11 0.86 3.94
C TYR A 340 -14.62 2.31 3.95
N LYS A 341 -13.85 2.74 4.97
CA LYS A 341 -13.30 4.09 5.01
C LYS A 341 -12.43 4.38 3.79
N LEU A 342 -11.46 3.50 3.50
CA LEU A 342 -10.59 3.62 2.35
C LEU A 342 -11.40 3.71 1.06
N ALA A 343 -12.35 2.81 0.84
CA ALA A 343 -13.19 2.82 -0.36
C ALA A 343 -13.93 4.17 -0.52
N ARG A 344 -14.53 4.72 0.54
CA ARG A 344 -15.28 5.98 0.47
C ARG A 344 -14.40 7.21 0.28
N PHE A 345 -13.27 7.29 0.98
CA PHE A 345 -12.36 8.43 0.85
C PHE A 345 -11.60 8.40 -0.48
N LEU A 346 -11.05 7.25 -0.85
CA LEU A 346 -10.27 7.09 -2.07
C LEU A 346 -11.11 7.18 -3.36
N ARG A 347 -12.44 7.00 -3.27
CA ARG A 347 -13.36 7.26 -4.39
C ARG A 347 -13.94 8.67 -4.42
N SER A 348 -13.57 9.55 -3.48
CA SER A 348 -14.00 10.94 -3.53
C SER A 348 -13.37 11.62 -4.76
N PRO A 349 -14.17 12.14 -5.71
CA PRO A 349 -13.67 12.52 -7.04
C PRO A 349 -12.47 13.47 -7.02
N ASP A 350 -12.48 14.42 -6.09
CA ASP A 350 -11.43 15.43 -5.97
C ASP A 350 -10.12 14.87 -5.39
N PHE A 351 -10.20 13.79 -4.60
CA PHE A 351 -9.05 13.16 -3.92
C PHE A 351 -8.49 11.98 -4.70
N ALA A 352 -9.36 11.22 -5.35
CA ALA A 352 -9.01 10.01 -6.09
C ALA A 352 -7.97 10.29 -7.17
N TYR A 353 -6.95 9.42 -7.24
CA TYR A 353 -5.85 9.55 -8.20
C TYR A 353 -5.22 10.96 -8.18
N SER A 354 -5.18 11.64 -7.02
CA SER A 354 -4.50 12.93 -6.85
C SER A 354 -2.99 12.81 -6.64
N ARG A 355 -2.52 11.61 -6.34
CA ARG A 355 -1.13 11.23 -6.09
C ARG A 355 -1.05 9.69 -6.01
N PRO A 356 0.14 9.09 -5.87
CA PRO A 356 0.28 7.66 -5.62
C PRO A 356 -0.54 7.21 -4.39
N ILE A 357 -1.05 5.98 -4.43
CA ILE A 357 -1.99 5.46 -3.43
C ILE A 357 -1.42 5.42 -2.01
N ASP A 358 -0.14 5.13 -1.85
CA ASP A 358 0.54 5.17 -0.55
C ASP A 358 0.50 6.57 0.06
N HIS A 359 0.66 7.62 -0.76
CA HIS A 359 0.53 9.01 -0.35
C HIS A 359 -0.92 9.38 -0.02
N LEU A 360 -1.91 8.86 -0.77
CA LEU A 360 -3.33 9.06 -0.44
C LEU A 360 -3.65 8.49 0.94
N ILE A 361 -3.24 7.24 1.22
CA ILE A 361 -3.51 6.59 2.52
C ILE A 361 -2.75 7.31 3.64
N LYS A 362 -1.47 7.65 3.41
CA LYS A 362 -0.66 8.40 4.38
C LYS A 362 -1.33 9.73 4.74
N ASP A 363 -1.87 10.47 3.78
CA ASP A 363 -2.60 11.70 4.06
C ASP A 363 -3.87 11.45 4.89
N LEU A 364 -4.65 10.41 4.60
CA LEU A 364 -5.83 10.06 5.41
C LEU A 364 -5.47 9.66 6.85
N VAL A 365 -4.31 9.03 7.06
CA VAL A 365 -3.76 8.76 8.40
C VAL A 365 -3.38 10.07 9.09
N GLN A 366 -2.67 10.96 8.41
CA GLN A 366 -2.22 12.26 8.98
C GLN A 366 -3.38 13.21 9.27
N MET A 367 -4.47 13.13 8.51
CA MET A 367 -5.72 13.86 8.74
C MET A 367 -6.63 13.20 9.78
N HIS A 368 -6.20 12.09 10.40
CA HIS A 368 -6.96 11.34 11.41
C HIS A 368 -8.29 10.74 10.91
N TYR A 369 -8.45 10.55 9.59
CA TYR A 369 -9.58 9.79 9.04
C TYR A 369 -9.39 8.28 9.20
N LEU A 370 -8.14 7.80 9.32
CA LEU A 370 -7.79 6.40 9.52
C LEU A 370 -7.03 6.16 10.83
N GLU A 371 -7.47 5.14 11.56
CA GLU A 371 -6.77 4.61 12.73
C GLU A 371 -5.71 3.60 12.29
N SER A 372 -4.47 4.05 12.15
CA SER A 372 -3.39 3.23 11.57
C SER A 372 -2.28 2.85 12.54
N TYR A 373 -1.77 1.62 12.35
CA TYR A 373 -0.69 1.01 13.12
C TYR A 373 0.37 0.42 12.19
N THR A 374 1.60 0.27 12.68
CA THR A 374 2.75 -0.20 11.90
C THR A 374 3.59 -1.18 12.73
N PHE A 375 4.03 -2.26 12.09
CA PHE A 375 5.06 -3.15 12.63
C PHE A 375 6.44 -2.52 12.52
N VAL A 376 7.14 -2.42 13.66
CA VAL A 376 8.55 -1.99 13.72
C VAL A 376 9.31 -3.00 14.60
N PRO A 377 10.26 -3.79 14.03
CA PRO A 377 10.65 -3.83 12.61
C PRO A 377 9.55 -4.39 11.69
N ALA A 378 9.69 -4.14 10.38
CA ALA A 378 8.78 -4.66 9.37
C ALA A 378 8.83 -6.21 9.30
N LEU A 379 7.68 -6.83 9.01
CA LEU A 379 7.54 -8.27 8.84
C LEU A 379 7.58 -8.70 7.37
N VAL A 380 7.49 -7.74 6.45
CA VAL A 380 7.49 -7.99 5.01
C VAL A 380 8.29 -6.90 4.32
N LEU A 381 9.23 -7.29 3.47
CA LEU A 381 10.09 -6.37 2.74
C LEU A 381 9.81 -6.44 1.26
N GLN A 382 9.93 -5.29 0.60
CA GLN A 382 9.97 -5.25 -0.85
C GLN A 382 11.36 -5.70 -1.35
N THR A 383 11.35 -6.74 -2.18
CA THR A 383 12.54 -7.27 -2.85
C THR A 383 12.89 -6.38 -4.05
N LYS A 384 14.14 -5.94 -4.13
CA LYS A 384 14.63 -4.97 -5.12
C LYS A 384 15.48 -5.64 -6.22
N GLU A 385 15.25 -6.92 -6.46
CA GLU A 385 16.05 -7.75 -7.38
C GLU A 385 15.61 -7.59 -8.84
N GLU A 386 14.39 -7.10 -9.06
CA GLU A 386 13.82 -6.85 -10.38
C GLU A 386 13.52 -5.36 -10.59
N GLU A 387 13.41 -4.95 -11.85
CA GLU A 387 13.06 -3.58 -12.22
C GLU A 387 11.62 -3.24 -11.79
N SER A 388 11.43 -2.05 -11.23
CA SER A 388 10.10 -1.59 -10.82
C SER A 388 9.17 -1.45 -12.02
N GLN A 389 7.98 -2.04 -11.94
CA GLN A 389 6.94 -1.86 -12.96
C GLN A 389 6.27 -0.48 -12.88
N ILE A 390 6.48 0.25 -11.77
CA ILE A 390 6.00 1.61 -11.55
C ILE A 390 7.06 2.63 -11.99
N ARG A 391 8.32 2.43 -11.62
CA ARG A 391 9.46 3.29 -11.98
C ARG A 391 10.39 2.59 -12.97
N VAL A 392 10.00 2.55 -14.25
CA VAL A 392 10.79 1.96 -15.33
C VAL A 392 12.10 2.74 -15.53
N GLY A 393 13.23 2.05 -15.65
CA GLY A 393 14.56 2.63 -15.90
C GLY A 393 15.37 2.99 -14.66
N GLN A 394 14.83 2.83 -13.44
CA GLN A 394 15.63 2.91 -12.21
C GLN A 394 15.97 1.51 -11.72
N THR A 395 17.24 1.11 -11.85
CA THR A 395 17.76 -0.01 -11.06
C THR A 395 17.79 0.44 -9.60
N ASN A 396 17.07 -0.27 -8.73
CA ASN A 396 16.89 0.07 -7.32
C ASN A 396 18.17 -0.09 -6.47
N SER A 397 19.36 -0.14 -7.10
CA SER A 397 20.64 -0.47 -6.48
C SER A 397 21.10 0.57 -5.46
N ALA A 398 20.65 1.82 -5.53
CA ALA A 398 21.00 2.88 -4.58
C ALA A 398 20.04 2.97 -3.36
N TRP A 399 18.90 2.29 -3.36
CA TRP A 399 17.91 2.38 -2.27
C TRP A 399 18.04 1.29 -1.21
N LYS A 400 19.10 0.46 -1.27
CA LYS A 400 19.28 -0.68 -0.36
C LYS A 400 19.72 -0.31 1.06
N ASP A 401 19.93 0.96 1.39
CA ASP A 401 20.77 1.28 2.57
C ASP A 401 20.33 2.50 3.42
N MET A 402 19.17 3.11 3.15
CA MET A 402 18.74 4.29 3.92
C MET A 402 17.62 4.04 4.95
N SER A 403 16.83 2.96 4.84
CA SER A 403 15.80 2.63 5.84
C SER A 403 16.26 1.64 6.91
N GLY A 404 17.38 0.92 6.70
CA GLY A 404 17.85 -0.08 7.66
C GLY A 404 16.83 -1.19 7.97
N GLU A 405 15.93 -1.50 7.04
CA GLU A 405 14.91 -2.55 7.27
C GLU A 405 15.42 -3.90 6.78
N TRP A 406 15.58 -4.86 7.69
CA TRP A 406 15.91 -6.26 7.41
C TRP A 406 14.88 -7.19 8.08
N LEU A 407 14.62 -8.34 7.47
CA LEU A 407 13.88 -9.41 8.13
C LEU A 407 14.80 -10.08 9.14
N VAL A 408 14.25 -10.47 10.29
CA VAL A 408 15.02 -11.24 11.28
C VAL A 408 15.28 -12.65 10.73
N ASP A 409 14.29 -13.21 10.03
CA ASP A 409 14.38 -14.54 9.45
C ASP A 409 13.65 -14.60 8.10
N SER A 410 14.39 -14.32 7.03
CA SER A 410 13.89 -14.33 5.65
C SER A 410 13.40 -15.71 5.21
N THR A 411 12.17 -15.78 4.71
CA THR A 411 11.64 -17.01 4.10
C THR A 411 12.39 -17.36 2.83
N ARG A 412 12.74 -16.38 1.99
CA ARG A 412 13.51 -16.62 0.76
C ARG A 412 14.90 -17.21 1.05
N GLU A 413 15.59 -16.73 2.09
CA GLU A 413 16.86 -17.31 2.52
C GLU A 413 16.71 -18.77 2.95
N ARG A 414 15.68 -19.11 3.74
CA ARG A 414 15.40 -20.50 4.12
C ARG A 414 15.11 -21.38 2.91
N ILE A 415 14.34 -20.89 1.92
CA ILE A 415 14.10 -21.62 0.66
C ILE A 415 15.42 -21.89 -0.07
N ALA A 416 16.31 -20.89 -0.17
CA ALA A 416 17.62 -21.05 -0.80
C ALA A 416 18.49 -22.09 -0.07
N MET A 417 18.44 -22.12 1.27
CA MET A 417 19.12 -23.12 2.09
C MET A 417 18.64 -24.55 1.77
N VAL A 418 17.32 -24.78 1.70
CA VAL A 418 16.76 -26.08 1.32
C VAL A 418 17.28 -26.51 -0.05
N ARG A 419 17.19 -25.62 -1.05
CA ARG A 419 17.64 -25.92 -2.43
C ARG A 419 19.10 -26.33 -2.51
N ASN A 420 19.96 -25.64 -1.76
CA ASN A 420 21.39 -25.93 -1.69
C ASN A 420 21.66 -27.29 -1.02
N MET A 421 20.85 -27.68 -0.03
CA MET A 421 21.00 -28.97 0.68
C MET A 421 20.47 -30.16 -0.12
N THR A 422 19.47 -29.97 -0.97
CA THR A 422 18.81 -31.03 -1.75
C THR A 422 19.36 -31.17 -3.18
N GLY A 423 20.36 -30.38 -3.57
CA GLY A 423 21.06 -30.53 -4.85
C GLY A 423 20.32 -29.99 -6.09
N GLY A 424 19.35 -29.08 -5.92
CA GLY A 424 18.69 -28.30 -6.98
C GLY A 424 18.04 -29.09 -8.14
N VAL A 425 16.71 -29.08 -8.23
CA VAL A 425 15.97 -29.34 -9.50
C VAL A 425 15.64 -28.01 -10.14
#